data_AF-A0AAD6UAI1-F1
#
_entry.id   AF-A0AAD6UAI1-F1
#
_cell.length_a   1.000
_cell.length_b   1.000
_cell.length_c   1.000
_cell.angle_alpha   90.00
_cell.angle_beta   90.00
_cell.angle_gamma   90.00
#
_symmetry.space_group_name_H-M   'P 1'
#
loop_
_entity.id
_entity.type
_entity.pdbx_description
1 polymer ?
#
loop_
_entity_poly.entity_id
_entity_poly.type
_entity_poly.pdbx_seq_one_letter_code
_entity_poly.pdbx_strand_id
1 'polypeptide(L)'
;MSIHRPARARPTTSSDSPLIQLPASSSQDPAPPILFSRAASQIRAFLSASEEVDINPESVEELVQALIIEVNSSSAEESPAHPSEDSDGAQSDSCFNMEVSELDVSALYSVPDQDVQLWSPQQIRGMMHHLKERGMSSWMNEYVSKRNIPIPRLLLAFGIDLHPNLHHMSPVTLSYFLQVAMSRELQLREKLPHLNSIDDAVRLIRDSRKILILTGAGISVSCGIPDFRSRDGLYASLKQRGDYDLDDPQQMFDISYFRENPTVFYSFASQIYPSNFVPSPCHRFIKLVEDKSQLLRCYTQNVDTLEKAAGVSRLVQCHGSFATASCLLCHRQVPGCDIEADLMAQKVPLCTVCNAPQPGPSGNKSKKKKKSAKKAKGVWDSDEEDESDDPSYPPGIMKPDITFFGEKLADRFGDLLSQDRNEVDLLLVVGTSLKVSPVADILCHLPHSIPQILINKTPIRHINPDIIFLGNADDIITHLCAKLGWELPSPALPPGVASSESRDNTRKRPAADLHALDEPRRVGESHIWLFKGAEGGDWLQKIEERISGHRASFANAHSTLISFFFSDSESEPEQSPKKQKLE
;
A
#
# COMPACT_ATOMS: atom_id res chain seq x y z
N MET A 1 -31.11 56.47 -31.28
CA MET A 1 -30.80 57.23 -32.51
C MET A 1 -29.51 56.64 -33.05
N SER A 2 -29.41 55.91 -34.16
CA SER A 2 -30.09 55.91 -35.48
C SER A 2 -29.26 56.62 -36.57
N ILE A 3 -29.05 55.89 -37.68
CA ILE A 3 -28.85 56.40 -39.07
C ILE A 3 -27.43 56.88 -39.49
N HIS A 4 -26.63 55.90 -39.93
CA HIS A 4 -26.22 55.69 -41.35
C HIS A 4 -25.22 56.62 -42.13
N ARG A 5 -24.30 55.93 -42.86
CA ARG A 5 -23.89 56.10 -44.29
C ARG A 5 -22.88 57.22 -44.69
N PRO A 6 -22.24 57.17 -45.89
CA PRO A 6 -21.79 55.99 -46.68
C PRO A 6 -20.46 56.16 -47.52
N ALA A 7 -20.00 55.05 -48.13
CA ALA A 7 -19.40 54.95 -49.50
C ALA A 7 -18.01 55.61 -49.80
N ARG A 8 -17.24 55.24 -50.85
CA ARG A 8 -17.09 54.04 -51.74
C ARG A 8 -15.80 54.19 -52.58
N ALA A 9 -15.09 53.11 -52.94
CA ALA A 9 -14.51 52.83 -54.29
C ALA A 9 -13.63 51.55 -54.36
N ARG A 10 -13.63 50.90 -55.55
CA ARG A 10 -12.71 49.84 -56.07
C ARG A 10 -12.67 49.98 -57.61
N PRO A 11 -11.65 49.46 -58.34
CA PRO A 11 -11.54 48.04 -58.76
C PRO A 11 -10.30 47.36 -58.11
N THR A 12 -9.42 46.48 -58.64
CA THR A 12 -9.14 45.73 -59.91
C THR A 12 -8.13 44.60 -59.51
N THR A 13 -7.97 43.40 -60.10
CA THR A 13 -8.67 42.62 -61.16
C THR A 13 -8.43 41.10 -60.94
N SER A 14 -9.10 40.28 -61.77
CA SER A 14 -8.95 38.84 -62.09
C SER A 14 -7.59 38.10 -62.00
N SER A 15 -7.61 36.85 -61.52
CA SER A 15 -7.33 35.64 -62.33
C SER A 15 -7.81 34.35 -61.61
N ASP A 16 -7.97 33.26 -62.36
CA ASP A 16 -8.89 32.13 -62.07
C ASP A 16 -8.34 30.92 -61.28
N SER A 17 -9.17 30.41 -60.35
CA SER A 17 -9.69 29.01 -60.24
C SER A 17 -8.73 27.77 -60.17
N PRO A 18 -9.19 26.55 -59.77
CA PRO A 18 -10.50 26.15 -59.19
C PRO A 18 -10.46 25.29 -57.89
N LEU A 19 -11.59 25.35 -57.15
CA LEU A 19 -12.29 24.26 -56.44
C LEU A 19 -11.54 23.03 -55.87
N ILE A 20 -11.62 22.84 -54.55
CA ILE A 20 -12.23 21.64 -53.96
C ILE A 20 -13.35 22.10 -53.01
N GLN A 21 -14.55 21.54 -53.15
CA GLN A 21 -15.66 21.71 -52.21
C GLN A 21 -15.82 20.43 -51.38
N LEU A 22 -15.99 20.58 -50.07
CA LEU A 22 -16.59 19.55 -49.23
C LEU A 22 -18.07 19.90 -49.00
N PRO A 23 -19.00 18.94 -49.06
CA PRO A 23 -20.42 19.20 -48.95
C PRO A 23 -20.84 19.48 -47.51
N ALA A 24 -21.85 20.34 -47.34
CA ALA A 24 -22.63 20.38 -46.11
C ALA A 24 -23.76 19.35 -46.21
N SER A 25 -23.85 18.42 -45.25
CA SER A 25 -24.97 17.51 -45.09
C SER A 25 -25.39 17.48 -43.62
N SER A 26 -26.66 17.74 -43.37
CA SER A 26 -27.23 17.79 -42.02
C SER A 26 -27.47 16.39 -41.46
N SER A 27 -26.88 16.12 -40.29
CA SER A 27 -27.37 15.13 -39.33
C SER A 27 -27.25 15.76 -37.95
N GLN A 28 -28.32 15.73 -37.15
CA GLN A 28 -28.25 16.00 -35.72
C GLN A 28 -28.26 14.65 -35.01
N ASP A 29 -27.08 14.10 -34.76
CA ASP A 29 -26.98 12.91 -33.91
C ASP A 29 -27.36 13.31 -32.48
N PRO A 30 -28.31 12.63 -31.83
CA PRO A 30 -28.60 12.87 -30.42
C PRO A 30 -27.41 12.37 -29.59
N ALA A 31 -26.81 13.26 -28.80
CA ALA A 31 -25.80 12.85 -27.83
C ALA A 31 -26.46 11.90 -26.79
N PRO A 32 -25.81 10.77 -26.43
CA PRO A 32 -26.36 9.83 -25.45
C PRO A 32 -26.58 10.49 -24.09
N PRO A 33 -27.49 9.98 -23.24
CA PRO A 33 -27.97 10.65 -22.03
C PRO A 33 -26.88 10.79 -20.95
N ILE A 34 -26.16 11.92 -21.00
CA ILE A 34 -24.99 12.27 -20.15
C ILE A 34 -25.27 12.09 -18.65
N LEU A 35 -26.52 12.26 -18.22
CA LEU A 35 -26.91 12.14 -16.81
C LEU A 35 -26.72 10.74 -16.22
N PHE A 36 -27.01 9.66 -16.97
CA PHE A 36 -26.82 8.29 -16.45
C PHE A 36 -25.33 7.95 -16.32
N SER A 37 -24.50 8.37 -17.28
CA SER A 37 -23.03 8.16 -17.26
C SER A 37 -22.35 8.59 -15.95
N ARG A 38 -22.89 9.60 -15.25
CA ARG A 38 -22.36 10.05 -13.94
C ARG A 38 -22.58 9.03 -12.81
N ALA A 39 -23.66 8.24 -12.83
CA ALA A 39 -23.90 7.19 -11.83
C ALA A 39 -22.95 6.00 -12.06
N ALA A 40 -22.87 5.48 -13.29
CA ALA A 40 -21.85 4.51 -13.72
C ALA A 40 -20.43 4.90 -13.27
N SER A 41 -20.06 6.16 -13.53
CA SER A 41 -18.75 6.71 -13.18
C SER A 41 -18.51 6.75 -11.67
N GLN A 42 -19.50 7.17 -10.87
CA GLN A 42 -19.40 7.15 -9.41
C GLN A 42 -19.30 5.73 -8.84
N ILE A 43 -20.08 4.76 -9.34
CA ILE A 43 -19.96 3.35 -8.93
C ILE A 43 -18.55 2.83 -9.23
N ARG A 44 -18.04 3.04 -10.45
CA ARG A 44 -16.69 2.62 -10.83
C ARG A 44 -15.61 3.29 -9.98
N ALA A 45 -15.76 4.58 -9.66
CA ALA A 45 -14.81 5.30 -8.81
C ALA A 45 -14.89 4.90 -7.32
N PHE A 46 -16.04 4.45 -6.82
CA PHE A 46 -16.14 3.81 -5.50
C PHE A 46 -15.57 2.39 -5.48
N LEU A 47 -15.63 1.66 -6.60
CA LEU A 47 -15.01 0.34 -6.73
C LEU A 47 -13.49 0.42 -6.95
N SER A 48 -12.97 1.41 -7.67
CA SER A 48 -11.51 1.63 -7.78
C SER A 48 -10.91 2.21 -6.50
N ALA A 49 -11.67 2.99 -5.72
CA ALA A 49 -11.26 3.45 -4.40
C ALA A 49 -11.46 2.41 -3.27
N SER A 50 -11.74 1.14 -3.60
CA SER A 50 -12.13 0.10 -2.63
C SER A 50 -10.98 -0.69 -2.00
N GLU A 51 -9.73 -0.45 -2.41
CA GLU A 51 -8.56 -1.30 -2.09
C GLU A 51 -8.32 -1.58 -0.58
N GLU A 52 -8.93 -0.79 0.31
CA GLU A 52 -8.83 -0.90 1.79
C GLU A 52 -10.17 -1.16 2.50
N VAL A 53 -11.28 -1.44 1.78
CA VAL A 53 -12.63 -1.58 2.39
C VAL A 53 -13.34 -2.84 1.91
N ASP A 54 -13.48 -3.82 2.81
CA ASP A 54 -14.26 -5.05 2.59
C ASP A 54 -15.69 -4.73 2.10
N ILE A 55 -15.99 -5.09 0.85
CA ILE A 55 -17.33 -4.99 0.28
C ILE A 55 -18.14 -6.27 0.57
N ASN A 56 -19.37 -6.11 1.07
CA ASN A 56 -20.30 -7.22 1.26
C ASN A 56 -20.73 -7.77 -0.12
N PRO A 57 -20.74 -9.10 -0.37
CA PRO A 57 -21.32 -9.69 -1.58
C PRO A 57 -22.70 -9.14 -1.97
N GLU A 58 -23.58 -8.87 -1.02
CA GLU A 58 -24.90 -8.25 -1.27
C GLU A 58 -24.77 -6.86 -1.93
N SER A 59 -23.74 -6.09 -1.55
CA SER A 59 -23.41 -4.80 -2.18
C SER A 59 -22.71 -4.97 -3.53
N VAL A 60 -21.93 -6.03 -3.73
CA VAL A 60 -21.37 -6.34 -5.07
C VAL A 60 -22.50 -6.62 -6.05
N GLU A 61 -23.46 -7.47 -5.68
CA GLU A 61 -24.64 -7.78 -6.49
C GLU A 61 -25.48 -6.53 -6.80
N GLU A 62 -25.75 -5.67 -5.80
CA GLU A 62 -26.49 -4.42 -5.99
C GLU A 62 -25.78 -3.44 -6.94
N LEU A 63 -24.46 -3.27 -6.82
CA LEU A 63 -23.67 -2.39 -7.71
C LEU A 63 -23.53 -2.95 -9.13
N VAL A 64 -23.34 -4.26 -9.28
CA VAL A 64 -23.28 -4.93 -10.59
C VAL A 64 -24.64 -4.85 -11.29
N GLN A 65 -25.74 -5.08 -10.58
CA GLN A 65 -27.09 -4.96 -11.13
C GLN A 65 -27.39 -3.51 -11.57
N ALA A 66 -26.93 -2.50 -10.82
CA ALA A 66 -27.06 -1.10 -11.22
C ALA A 66 -26.31 -0.79 -12.54
N LEU A 67 -25.06 -1.26 -12.67
CA LEU A 67 -24.26 -1.10 -13.89
C LEU A 67 -24.86 -1.84 -15.10
N ILE A 68 -25.43 -3.03 -14.91
CA ILE A 68 -26.10 -3.80 -15.98
C ILE A 68 -27.37 -3.10 -16.46
N ILE A 69 -28.14 -2.49 -15.56
CA ILE A 69 -29.33 -1.70 -15.92
C ILE A 69 -28.93 -0.49 -16.78
N GLU A 70 -27.81 0.18 -16.49
CA GLU A 70 -27.30 1.28 -17.32
C GLU A 70 -26.95 0.80 -18.74
N VAL A 71 -26.20 -0.30 -18.88
CA VAL A 71 -25.85 -0.87 -20.20
C VAL A 71 -27.12 -1.19 -21.00
N ASN A 72 -28.07 -1.93 -20.40
CA ASN A 72 -29.30 -2.33 -21.08
C ASN A 72 -30.22 -1.14 -21.42
N SER A 73 -30.25 -0.10 -20.59
CA SER A 73 -31.01 1.13 -20.87
C SER A 73 -30.38 1.99 -21.97
N SER A 74 -29.06 1.91 -22.17
CA SER A 74 -28.35 2.61 -23.26
C SER A 74 -28.58 1.99 -24.64
N SER A 75 -29.12 0.77 -24.70
CA SER A 75 -29.38 0.00 -25.91
C SER A 75 -30.88 -0.19 -26.22
N ALA A 76 -31.77 0.58 -25.57
CA ALA A 76 -33.22 0.35 -25.61
C ALA A 76 -34.02 1.21 -26.62
N GLU A 77 -33.37 2.00 -27.49
CA GLU A 77 -34.04 2.79 -28.54
C GLU A 77 -33.96 2.16 -29.94
N GLU A 78 -34.54 0.97 -30.12
CA GLU A 78 -35.00 0.54 -31.44
C GLU A 78 -36.38 -0.17 -31.37
N SER A 79 -37.18 -0.05 -32.43
CA SER A 79 -38.63 -0.31 -32.41
C SER A 79 -39.03 -1.72 -32.87
N PRO A 80 -40.19 -2.25 -32.45
CA PRO A 80 -40.44 -3.70 -32.49
C PRO A 80 -40.87 -4.25 -33.85
N ALA A 81 -40.30 -5.40 -34.24
CA ALA A 81 -40.75 -6.22 -35.36
C ALA A 81 -40.75 -7.72 -35.02
N HIS A 82 -41.96 -8.29 -35.00
CA HIS A 82 -42.41 -9.71 -34.98
C HIS A 82 -41.48 -10.90 -34.65
N PRO A 83 -42.01 -11.93 -33.96
CA PRO A 83 -41.23 -13.09 -33.51
C PRO A 83 -40.97 -14.14 -34.61
N SER A 84 -39.84 -14.82 -34.47
CA SER A 84 -39.59 -16.15 -35.03
C SER A 84 -39.07 -17.05 -33.92
N GLU A 85 -39.65 -18.23 -33.78
CA GLU A 85 -39.28 -19.23 -32.77
C GLU A 85 -38.02 -19.98 -33.21
N ASP A 86 -37.00 -20.06 -32.34
CA ASP A 86 -36.22 -21.29 -32.09
C ASP A 86 -35.45 -21.15 -30.77
N SER A 87 -34.92 -22.26 -30.22
CA SER A 87 -34.57 -22.39 -28.80
C SER A 87 -33.09 -22.67 -28.49
N ASP A 88 -32.81 -22.68 -27.18
CA ASP A 88 -31.64 -23.23 -26.49
C ASP A 88 -30.26 -22.54 -26.59
N GLY A 89 -29.56 -22.50 -25.44
CA GLY A 89 -28.11 -22.71 -25.44
C GLY A 89 -27.20 -21.56 -24.99
N ALA A 90 -27.22 -21.24 -23.68
CA ALA A 90 -26.12 -20.66 -22.88
C ALA A 90 -24.94 -19.94 -23.58
N GLN A 91 -24.79 -18.64 -23.32
CA GLN A 91 -23.47 -17.96 -23.38
C GLN A 91 -23.42 -16.77 -22.40
N SER A 92 -22.71 -16.97 -21.28
CA SER A 92 -22.49 -15.96 -20.25
C SER A 92 -21.05 -16.05 -19.73
N ASP A 93 -20.07 -15.60 -20.53
CA ASP A 93 -18.67 -15.39 -20.12
C ASP A 93 -17.91 -14.55 -21.17
N SER A 94 -18.11 -13.22 -21.18
CA SER A 94 -17.37 -12.33 -22.10
C SER A 94 -17.21 -10.87 -21.64
N CYS A 95 -17.72 -10.48 -20.46
CA CYS A 95 -17.67 -9.08 -19.99
C CYS A 95 -16.38 -8.73 -19.22
N PHE A 96 -15.64 -9.72 -18.70
CA PHE A 96 -14.43 -9.53 -17.89
C PHE A 96 -13.13 -9.49 -18.73
N ASN A 97 -13.06 -8.56 -19.69
CA ASN A 97 -11.80 -8.15 -20.30
C ASN A 97 -11.91 -6.70 -20.82
N MET A 98 -11.62 -5.73 -19.93
CA MET A 98 -11.48 -4.33 -20.29
C MET A 98 -10.24 -3.78 -19.57
N GLU A 99 -9.32 -3.19 -20.33
CA GLU A 99 -7.98 -2.81 -19.85
C GLU A 99 -8.06 -1.80 -18.70
N VAL A 100 -7.26 -2.04 -17.65
CA VAL A 100 -7.18 -1.20 -16.45
C VAL A 100 -6.36 0.07 -16.75
N SER A 101 -6.94 0.94 -17.57
CA SER A 101 -6.54 2.34 -17.66
C SER A 101 -6.94 3.09 -16.39
N GLU A 102 -6.12 4.06 -15.96
CA GLU A 102 -6.30 4.78 -14.69
C GLU A 102 -7.63 5.57 -14.66
N LEU A 103 -8.67 4.98 -14.08
CA LEU A 103 -9.99 5.58 -13.94
C LEU A 103 -9.95 6.74 -12.94
N ASP A 104 -10.21 7.95 -13.43
CA ASP A 104 -10.03 9.18 -12.65
C ASP A 104 -11.00 9.29 -11.46
N VAL A 105 -10.45 9.14 -10.26
CA VAL A 105 -11.15 9.22 -8.98
C VAL A 105 -11.64 10.66 -8.67
N SER A 106 -11.31 11.65 -9.52
CA SER A 106 -11.94 12.99 -9.48
C SER A 106 -13.46 12.94 -9.66
N ALA A 107 -14.01 11.91 -10.32
CA ALA A 107 -15.44 11.75 -10.57
C ALA A 107 -16.32 11.69 -9.31
N LEU A 108 -15.74 11.34 -8.14
CA LEU A 108 -16.43 11.40 -6.85
C LEU A 108 -16.57 12.83 -6.32
N TYR A 109 -15.66 13.74 -6.68
CA TYR A 109 -15.59 15.10 -6.17
C TYR A 109 -16.24 16.10 -7.13
N SER A 110 -17.54 16.23 -7.01
CA SER A 110 -18.29 17.30 -7.69
C SER A 110 -18.39 18.52 -6.80
N VAL A 111 -18.07 19.71 -7.30
CA VAL A 111 -18.37 20.97 -6.59
C VAL A 111 -19.89 21.09 -6.49
N PRO A 112 -20.50 21.12 -5.29
CA PRO A 112 -21.94 21.32 -5.17
C PRO A 112 -22.32 22.70 -5.69
N ASP A 113 -23.48 22.83 -6.33
CA ASP A 113 -24.06 24.13 -6.62
C ASP A 113 -24.20 24.95 -5.32
N GLN A 114 -24.00 26.27 -5.42
CA GLN A 114 -23.76 27.14 -4.27
C GLN A 114 -24.92 27.15 -3.26
N ASP A 115 -26.13 26.76 -3.69
CA ASP A 115 -27.33 26.66 -2.86
C ASP A 115 -27.43 25.38 -2.00
N VAL A 116 -26.51 24.40 -2.14
CA VAL A 116 -26.55 23.11 -1.42
C VAL A 116 -25.57 23.05 -0.22
N GLN A 117 -25.15 24.20 0.33
CA GLN A 117 -24.19 24.26 1.45
C GLN A 117 -24.82 23.90 2.82
N LEU A 118 -25.22 22.64 2.96
CA LEU A 118 -25.96 22.05 4.10
C LEU A 118 -25.18 21.92 5.41
N TRP A 119 -23.87 22.19 5.40
CA TRP A 119 -22.96 22.12 6.54
C TRP A 119 -22.06 23.35 6.60
N SER A 120 -21.93 23.98 7.77
CA SER A 120 -20.95 25.05 7.96
C SER A 120 -19.51 24.51 7.98
N PRO A 121 -18.50 25.32 7.60
CA PRO A 121 -17.09 24.92 7.68
C PRO A 121 -16.63 24.51 9.10
N GLN A 122 -17.31 24.99 10.15
CA GLN A 122 -17.05 24.56 11.53
C GLN A 122 -17.57 23.15 11.82
N GLN A 123 -18.76 22.80 11.30
CA GLN A 123 -19.32 21.44 11.42
C GLN A 123 -18.47 20.41 10.67
N ILE A 124 -18.06 20.72 9.43
CA ILE A 124 -17.19 19.84 8.64
C ILE A 124 -15.86 19.60 9.37
N ARG A 125 -15.18 20.66 9.85
CA ARG A 125 -13.95 20.49 10.67
C ARG A 125 -14.18 19.68 11.94
N GLY A 126 -15.33 19.85 12.62
CA GLY A 126 -15.69 19.03 13.78
C GLY A 126 -15.88 17.55 13.44
N MET A 127 -16.54 17.25 12.31
CA MET A 127 -16.73 15.89 11.80
C MET A 127 -15.39 15.23 11.42
N MET A 128 -14.51 15.94 10.72
CA MET A 128 -13.21 15.38 10.32
C MET A 128 -12.24 15.26 11.49
N HIS A 129 -12.25 16.20 12.45
CA HIS A 129 -11.53 16.05 13.71
C HIS A 129 -12.03 14.83 14.52
N HIS A 130 -13.34 14.59 14.57
CA HIS A 130 -13.87 13.39 15.25
C HIS A 130 -13.40 12.12 14.54
N LEU A 131 -13.44 12.07 13.21
CA LEU A 131 -12.94 10.94 12.42
C LEU A 131 -11.44 10.68 12.67
N LYS A 132 -10.61 11.70 12.48
CA LYS A 132 -9.15 11.61 12.56
C LYS A 132 -8.65 11.23 13.96
N GLU A 133 -9.38 11.62 15.01
CA GLU A 133 -8.99 11.26 16.38
C GLU A 133 -9.63 9.95 16.88
N ARG A 134 -10.92 9.68 16.62
CA ARG A 134 -11.64 8.52 17.21
C ARG A 134 -11.90 7.37 16.25
N GLY A 135 -11.60 7.51 14.96
CA GLY A 135 -11.73 6.47 13.95
C GLY A 135 -13.17 6.19 13.52
N MET A 136 -13.30 5.37 12.46
CA MET A 136 -14.57 5.16 11.75
C MET A 136 -15.70 4.67 12.66
N SER A 137 -15.45 3.68 13.52
CA SER A 137 -16.49 3.05 14.36
C SER A 137 -17.10 4.02 15.37
N SER A 138 -16.30 4.94 15.93
CA SER A 138 -16.81 5.99 16.82
C SER A 138 -17.64 7.02 16.05
N TRP A 139 -17.23 7.34 14.83
CA TRP A 139 -17.88 8.32 13.96
C TRP A 139 -19.22 7.80 13.41
N MET A 140 -19.25 6.58 12.89
CA MET A 140 -20.47 5.91 12.41
C MET A 140 -21.52 5.82 13.51
N ASN A 141 -21.13 5.37 14.71
CA ASN A 141 -22.02 5.33 15.88
C ASN A 141 -22.59 6.72 16.23
N GLU A 142 -21.78 7.77 16.19
CA GLU A 142 -22.22 9.13 16.53
C GLU A 142 -23.13 9.76 15.46
N TYR A 143 -22.73 9.73 14.18
CA TYR A 143 -23.42 10.46 13.11
C TYR A 143 -24.50 9.65 12.41
N VAL A 144 -24.28 8.34 12.19
CA VAL A 144 -25.29 7.45 11.60
C VAL A 144 -26.19 6.91 12.71
N SER A 145 -25.67 6.18 13.70
CA SER A 145 -26.53 5.43 14.64
C SER A 145 -27.27 6.31 15.65
N LYS A 146 -26.61 7.25 16.33
CA LYS A 146 -27.24 8.11 17.37
C LYS A 146 -27.99 9.30 16.79
N ARG A 147 -27.40 9.99 15.81
CA ARG A 147 -27.97 11.21 15.21
C ARG A 147 -28.90 10.93 14.02
N ASN A 148 -28.92 9.70 13.51
CA ASN A 148 -29.78 9.25 12.40
C ASN A 148 -29.70 10.16 11.16
N ILE A 149 -28.48 10.59 10.80
CA ILE A 149 -28.26 11.47 9.65
C ILE A 149 -28.18 10.60 8.37
N PRO A 150 -28.98 10.89 7.33
CA PRO A 150 -28.93 10.13 6.08
C PRO A 150 -27.54 10.14 5.44
N ILE A 151 -27.07 8.97 5.01
CA ILE A 151 -25.70 8.77 4.49
C ILE A 151 -25.37 9.67 3.28
N PRO A 152 -26.25 9.88 2.28
CA PRO A 152 -25.98 10.85 1.20
C PRO A 152 -25.72 12.27 1.70
N ARG A 153 -26.32 12.69 2.82
CA ARG A 153 -26.04 14.00 3.46
C ARG A 153 -24.69 14.02 4.19
N LEU A 154 -24.21 12.87 4.66
CA LEU A 154 -22.89 12.73 5.27
C LEU A 154 -21.78 12.73 4.21
N LEU A 155 -21.99 12.09 3.05
CA LEU A 155 -21.05 12.12 1.92
C LEU A 155 -20.74 13.55 1.44
N LEU A 156 -21.72 14.46 1.45
CA LEU A 156 -21.51 15.88 1.16
C LEU A 156 -20.51 16.57 2.11
N ALA A 157 -20.30 16.08 3.33
CA ALA A 157 -19.28 16.62 4.23
C ALA A 157 -17.85 16.24 3.80
N PHE A 158 -17.69 15.16 3.03
CA PHE A 158 -16.44 14.74 2.38
C PHE A 158 -16.29 15.31 0.96
N GLY A 159 -17.19 16.20 0.53
CA GLY A 159 -17.19 16.76 -0.83
C GLY A 159 -17.71 15.81 -1.91
N ILE A 160 -18.43 14.75 -1.52
CA ILE A 160 -19.00 13.77 -2.46
C ILE A 160 -20.50 14.02 -2.62
N ASP A 161 -20.88 14.53 -3.79
CA ASP A 161 -22.27 14.67 -4.24
C ASP A 161 -22.71 13.38 -4.95
N LEU A 162 -23.33 12.47 -4.19
CA LEU A 162 -23.81 11.18 -4.69
C LEU A 162 -24.97 11.39 -5.69
N HIS A 163 -24.96 10.72 -6.84
CA HIS A 163 -26.02 10.84 -7.84
C HIS A 163 -27.40 10.38 -7.29
N PRO A 164 -28.52 11.09 -7.56
CA PRO A 164 -29.84 10.79 -6.98
C PRO A 164 -30.31 9.33 -7.09
N ASN A 165 -30.04 8.65 -8.22
CA ASN A 165 -30.41 7.23 -8.39
C ASN A 165 -29.78 6.32 -7.32
N LEU A 166 -28.60 6.69 -6.82
CA LEU A 166 -27.84 5.94 -5.81
C LEU A 166 -28.30 6.25 -4.37
N HIS A 167 -29.13 7.28 -4.15
CA HIS A 167 -29.66 7.62 -2.81
C HIS A 167 -30.63 6.57 -2.26
N HIS A 168 -31.13 5.69 -3.13
CA HIS A 168 -32.12 4.66 -2.82
C HIS A 168 -31.53 3.24 -2.71
N MET A 169 -30.20 3.12 -2.80
CA MET A 169 -29.48 1.85 -2.55
C MET A 169 -29.61 1.40 -1.09
N SER A 170 -29.29 0.12 -0.85
CA SER A 170 -29.38 -0.49 0.47
C SER A 170 -28.55 0.26 1.53
N PRO A 171 -28.95 0.22 2.81
CA PRO A 171 -28.16 0.80 3.90
C PRO A 171 -26.74 0.24 4.01
N VAL A 172 -26.50 -0.98 3.51
CA VAL A 172 -25.19 -1.62 3.46
C VAL A 172 -24.32 -0.94 2.41
N THR A 173 -24.79 -0.85 1.17
CA THR A 173 -24.05 -0.23 0.05
C THR A 173 -23.81 1.26 0.28
N LEU A 174 -24.78 1.98 0.86
CA LEU A 174 -24.57 3.35 1.32
C LEU A 174 -23.50 3.44 2.42
N SER A 175 -23.50 2.52 3.40
CA SER A 175 -22.47 2.49 4.45
C SER A 175 -21.07 2.20 3.89
N TYR A 176 -20.98 1.34 2.87
CA TYR A 176 -19.75 1.07 2.14
C TYR A 176 -19.20 2.33 1.43
N PHE A 177 -20.04 3.08 0.68
CA PHE A 177 -19.62 4.36 0.08
C PHE A 177 -19.09 5.35 1.12
N LEU A 178 -19.72 5.39 2.30
CA LEU A 178 -19.31 6.24 3.41
C LEU A 178 -17.99 5.76 4.05
N GLN A 179 -17.78 4.46 4.19
CA GLN A 179 -16.51 3.88 4.66
C GLN A 179 -15.35 4.18 3.70
N VAL A 180 -15.56 4.07 2.38
CA VAL A 180 -14.56 4.45 1.36
C VAL A 180 -14.21 5.94 1.47
N ALA A 181 -15.22 6.83 1.59
CA ALA A 181 -14.99 8.26 1.81
C ALA A 181 -14.20 8.54 3.10
N MET A 182 -14.49 7.81 4.17
CA MET A 182 -13.82 7.93 5.47
C MET A 182 -12.39 7.39 5.47
N SER A 183 -12.08 6.30 4.75
CA SER A 183 -10.70 5.77 4.68
C SER A 183 -9.77 6.75 4.00
N ARG A 184 -10.20 7.33 2.87
CA ARG A 184 -9.43 8.32 2.12
C ARG A 184 -9.14 9.58 2.94
N GLU A 185 -10.09 10.04 3.77
CA GLU A 185 -9.85 11.16 4.68
C GLU A 185 -8.88 10.81 5.83
N LEU A 186 -8.80 9.54 6.25
CA LEU A 186 -7.82 9.05 7.23
C LEU A 186 -6.41 8.89 6.62
N GLN A 187 -6.30 8.43 5.36
CA GLN A 187 -5.04 8.44 4.61
C GLN A 187 -4.42 9.85 4.54
N LEU A 188 -5.26 10.89 4.47
CA LEU A 188 -4.87 12.30 4.49
C LEU A 188 -4.49 12.79 5.90
N ARG A 189 -3.43 12.20 6.48
CA ARG A 189 -2.77 12.72 7.68
C ARG A 189 -1.94 13.96 7.38
N GLU A 190 -2.19 15.03 8.14
CA GLU A 190 -1.32 16.19 8.20
C GLU A 190 -0.20 15.94 9.22
N LYS A 191 1.05 16.15 8.79
CA LYS A 191 2.23 16.10 9.66
C LYS A 191 2.16 17.18 10.74
N LEU A 192 2.54 16.83 11.97
CA LEU A 192 2.73 17.75 13.09
C LEU A 192 3.87 18.74 12.75
N PRO A 193 3.61 20.06 12.73
CA PRO A 193 4.57 21.04 12.20
C PRO A 193 5.75 21.31 13.15
N HIS A 194 5.62 20.99 14.44
CA HIS A 194 6.60 21.33 15.48
C HIS A 194 7.68 20.27 15.72
N LEU A 195 7.55 19.07 15.13
CA LEU A 195 8.50 17.95 15.27
C LEU A 195 9.29 17.81 13.97
N ASN A 196 10.60 18.03 13.93
CA ASN A 196 11.37 18.00 12.66
C ASN A 196 12.82 17.50 12.79
N SER A 197 13.36 17.39 14.00
CA SER A 197 14.78 17.15 14.27
C SER A 197 15.07 15.80 14.90
N ILE A 198 16.33 15.36 14.85
CA ILE A 198 16.78 14.18 15.60
C ILE A 198 16.53 14.37 17.10
N ASP A 199 16.68 15.58 17.62
CA ASP A 199 16.48 15.85 19.04
C ASP A 199 14.99 15.96 19.44
N ASP A 200 14.07 16.09 18.47
CA ASP A 200 12.64 15.82 18.66
C ASP A 200 12.38 14.32 18.77
N ALA A 201 12.93 13.51 17.86
CA ALA A 201 12.82 12.05 17.89
C ALA A 201 13.38 11.46 19.19
N VAL A 202 14.53 11.95 19.64
CA VAL A 202 15.20 11.52 20.89
C VAL A 202 14.42 11.97 22.13
N ARG A 203 13.67 13.08 22.08
CA ARG A 203 12.73 13.45 23.16
C ARG A 203 11.50 12.54 23.16
N LEU A 204 10.85 12.36 22.02
CA LEU A 204 9.71 11.45 21.86
C LEU A 204 10.02 10.04 22.39
N ILE A 205 11.10 9.42 21.91
CA ILE A 205 11.49 8.05 22.33
C ILE A 205 11.88 7.98 23.82
N ARG A 206 12.34 9.07 24.44
CA ARG A 206 12.66 9.14 25.88
C ARG A 206 11.42 9.30 26.75
N ASP A 207 10.47 10.12 26.32
CA ASP A 207 9.38 10.61 27.17
C ASP A 207 8.12 9.73 27.05
N SER A 208 7.89 9.14 25.87
CA SER A 208 6.80 8.18 25.57
C SER A 208 6.83 6.93 26.44
N ARG A 209 5.65 6.35 26.67
CA ARG A 209 5.39 5.16 27.51
C ARG A 209 4.58 4.08 26.79
N LYS A 210 4.05 4.39 25.61
CA LYS A 210 3.13 3.53 24.84
C LYS A 210 3.52 3.54 23.37
N ILE A 211 4.78 3.25 23.11
CA ILE A 211 5.38 3.24 21.77
C ILE A 211 4.85 2.01 21.02
N LEU A 212 4.19 2.23 19.88
CA LEU A 212 3.85 1.20 18.91
C LEU A 212 4.95 1.16 17.86
N ILE A 213 5.60 0.00 17.70
CA ILE A 213 6.64 -0.21 16.68
C ILE A 213 6.06 -1.10 15.58
N LEU A 214 6.26 -0.68 14.33
CA LEU A 214 5.78 -1.37 13.13
C LEU A 214 6.98 -1.74 12.25
N THR A 215 7.19 -3.05 12.03
CA THR A 215 8.40 -3.60 11.39
C THR A 215 8.11 -4.40 10.12
N GLY A 216 9.09 -4.41 9.21
CA GLY A 216 9.12 -5.30 8.05
C GLY A 216 10.54 -5.72 7.67
N ALA A 217 10.69 -6.39 6.53
CA ALA A 217 11.88 -7.17 6.16
C ALA A 217 13.21 -6.38 6.19
N GLY A 218 13.17 -5.04 6.08
CA GLY A 218 14.33 -4.16 6.19
C GLY A 218 15.07 -4.23 7.53
N ILE A 219 14.44 -4.72 8.61
CA ILE A 219 15.15 -4.99 9.89
C ILE A 219 15.92 -6.31 9.91
N SER A 220 15.65 -7.22 8.96
CA SER A 220 16.24 -8.56 8.86
C SER A 220 17.35 -8.65 7.79
N VAL A 221 17.49 -7.64 6.92
CA VAL A 221 18.52 -7.58 5.86
C VAL A 221 19.94 -7.74 6.41
N SER A 222 20.25 -7.10 7.55
CA SER A 222 21.56 -7.23 8.22
C SER A 222 21.77 -8.57 8.94
N CYS A 223 20.71 -9.37 9.11
CA CYS A 223 20.80 -10.74 9.63
C CYS A 223 21.20 -11.74 8.52
N GLY A 224 21.15 -11.34 7.25
CA GLY A 224 21.38 -12.20 6.08
C GLY A 224 20.12 -12.64 5.34
N ILE A 225 18.93 -12.23 5.80
CA ILE A 225 17.65 -12.52 5.12
C ILE A 225 17.39 -11.40 4.10
N PRO A 226 17.40 -11.66 2.78
CA PRO A 226 17.12 -10.62 1.79
C PRO A 226 15.67 -10.14 1.90
N ASP A 227 15.43 -8.84 1.70
CA ASP A 227 14.08 -8.34 1.59
C ASP A 227 13.44 -8.75 0.24
N PHE A 228 12.12 -8.70 0.16
CA PHE A 228 11.41 -9.15 -1.02
C PHE A 228 11.57 -8.21 -2.23
N ARG A 229 11.64 -6.89 -2.01
CA ARG A 229 11.25 -5.87 -3.00
C ARG A 229 12.39 -4.91 -3.43
N SER A 230 13.58 -4.96 -2.82
CA SER A 230 14.74 -4.18 -3.28
C SER A 230 15.35 -4.74 -4.58
N ARG A 231 16.24 -3.96 -5.20
CA ARG A 231 16.96 -4.32 -6.44
C ARG A 231 17.68 -5.67 -6.33
N ASP A 232 18.19 -5.99 -5.15
CA ASP A 232 19.00 -7.19 -4.88
C ASP A 232 18.19 -8.21 -4.04
N GLY A 233 16.87 -8.03 -3.95
CA GLY A 233 15.96 -8.81 -3.12
C GLY A 233 15.52 -10.14 -3.73
N LEU A 234 14.63 -10.85 -3.01
CA LEU A 234 14.16 -12.19 -3.38
C LEU A 234 13.44 -12.20 -4.74
N TYR A 235 12.57 -11.23 -5.02
CA TYR A 235 11.81 -11.18 -6.27
C TYR A 235 12.72 -10.94 -7.49
N ALA A 236 13.72 -10.07 -7.34
CA ALA A 236 14.74 -9.83 -8.37
C ALA A 236 15.60 -11.08 -8.59
N SER A 237 15.96 -11.78 -7.51
CA SER A 237 16.76 -13.01 -7.56
C SER A 237 16.04 -14.16 -8.28
N LEU A 238 14.73 -14.33 -8.07
CA LEU A 238 13.93 -15.34 -8.77
C LEU A 238 13.80 -15.02 -10.26
N LYS A 239 13.43 -13.77 -10.60
CA LYS A 239 13.28 -13.34 -12.00
C LYS A 239 14.59 -13.38 -12.81
N GLN A 240 15.75 -13.30 -12.14
CA GLN A 240 17.06 -13.49 -12.77
C GLN A 240 17.43 -14.95 -13.05
N ARG A 241 16.87 -15.92 -12.31
CA ARG A 241 17.14 -17.34 -12.55
C ARG A 241 16.28 -17.91 -13.67
N GLY A 242 15.04 -17.46 -13.78
CA GLY A 242 14.08 -17.99 -14.75
C GLY A 242 13.56 -19.38 -14.41
N ASP A 243 13.68 -19.80 -13.14
CA ASP A 243 13.25 -21.12 -12.65
C ASP A 243 11.72 -21.30 -12.68
N TYR A 244 10.96 -20.19 -12.70
CA TYR A 244 9.50 -20.15 -12.61
C TYR A 244 8.92 -19.03 -13.49
N ASP A 245 7.84 -19.34 -14.20
CA ASP A 245 7.05 -18.38 -14.97
C ASP A 245 6.03 -17.73 -14.03
N LEU A 246 6.37 -16.55 -13.51
CA LEU A 246 5.56 -15.76 -12.56
C LEU A 246 5.44 -14.33 -13.09
N ASP A 247 4.21 -13.92 -13.41
CA ASP A 247 3.90 -12.56 -13.86
C ASP A 247 4.14 -11.55 -12.73
N ASP A 248 3.64 -11.86 -11.52
CA ASP A 248 3.95 -11.15 -10.29
C ASP A 248 4.60 -12.12 -9.28
N PRO A 249 5.86 -11.88 -8.86
CA PRO A 249 6.48 -12.62 -7.77
C PRO A 249 5.63 -12.76 -6.50
N GLN A 250 4.66 -11.86 -6.22
CA GLN A 250 3.74 -12.00 -5.09
C GLN A 250 2.88 -13.28 -5.14
N GLN A 251 2.68 -13.88 -6.32
CA GLN A 251 2.01 -15.18 -6.51
C GLN A 251 2.67 -16.33 -5.73
N MET A 252 3.97 -16.22 -5.40
CA MET A 252 4.68 -17.20 -4.55
C MET A 252 4.13 -17.31 -3.11
N PHE A 253 3.28 -16.35 -2.71
CA PHE A 253 2.54 -16.30 -1.46
C PHE A 253 1.02 -16.26 -1.66
N ASP A 254 0.50 -16.61 -2.84
CA ASP A 254 -0.96 -16.75 -3.06
C ASP A 254 -1.46 -18.14 -2.67
N ILE A 255 -2.61 -18.22 -1.99
CA ILE A 255 -3.14 -19.49 -1.48
C ILE A 255 -3.70 -20.42 -2.57
N SER A 256 -4.11 -19.88 -3.71
CA SER A 256 -4.59 -20.63 -4.88
C SER A 256 -3.38 -21.22 -5.60
N TYR A 257 -2.41 -20.37 -5.95
CA TYR A 257 -1.16 -20.79 -6.59
C TYR A 257 -0.37 -21.80 -5.74
N PHE A 258 -0.39 -21.68 -4.40
CA PHE A 258 0.22 -22.66 -3.51
C PHE A 258 -0.48 -24.03 -3.49
N ARG A 259 -1.78 -24.11 -3.80
CA ARG A 259 -2.49 -25.39 -3.93
C ARG A 259 -2.15 -26.09 -5.24
N GLU A 260 -1.97 -25.32 -6.31
CA GLU A 260 -1.58 -25.80 -7.63
C GLU A 260 -0.11 -26.21 -7.69
N ASN A 261 0.80 -25.36 -7.21
CA ASN A 261 2.24 -25.58 -7.26
C ASN A 261 2.99 -25.19 -5.96
N PRO A 262 2.87 -25.98 -4.88
CA PRO A 262 3.56 -25.72 -3.61
C PRO A 262 5.09 -25.72 -3.72
N THR A 263 5.69 -26.33 -4.75
CA THR A 263 7.16 -26.43 -4.85
C THR A 263 7.86 -25.08 -4.99
N VAL A 264 7.19 -24.07 -5.58
CA VAL A 264 7.73 -22.72 -5.71
C VAL A 264 8.01 -22.13 -4.32
N PHE A 265 7.06 -22.27 -3.38
CA PHE A 265 7.25 -21.86 -1.98
C PHE A 265 8.41 -22.63 -1.30
N TYR A 266 8.41 -23.95 -1.42
CA TYR A 266 9.40 -24.80 -0.77
C TYR A 266 10.81 -24.69 -1.36
N SER A 267 10.97 -24.10 -2.56
CA SER A 267 12.28 -23.80 -3.15
C SER A 267 13.07 -22.75 -2.36
N PHE A 268 12.40 -21.76 -1.75
CA PHE A 268 13.04 -20.66 -1.02
C PHE A 268 12.75 -20.66 0.48
N ALA A 269 11.76 -21.40 0.97
CA ALA A 269 11.34 -21.36 2.37
C ALA A 269 12.47 -21.66 3.39
N SER A 270 13.50 -22.43 3.00
CA SER A 270 14.72 -22.65 3.80
C SER A 270 15.59 -21.39 4.00
N GLN A 271 15.54 -20.43 3.07
CA GLN A 271 16.30 -19.17 3.13
C GLN A 271 15.71 -18.17 4.14
N ILE A 272 14.45 -18.36 4.52
CA ILE A 272 13.70 -17.50 5.46
C ILE A 272 13.35 -18.23 6.77
N TYR A 273 13.89 -19.44 6.98
CA TYR A 273 13.58 -20.26 8.17
C TYR A 273 14.41 -19.81 9.39
N PRO A 274 13.85 -19.77 10.63
CA PRO A 274 14.45 -19.03 11.73
C PRO A 274 15.80 -19.52 12.27
N SER A 275 16.10 -20.83 12.16
CA SER A 275 17.15 -21.49 12.96
C SER A 275 18.60 -21.09 12.65
N ASN A 276 18.84 -20.32 11.58
CA ASN A 276 20.17 -19.95 11.10
C ASN A 276 20.62 -18.50 11.42
N PHE A 277 19.75 -17.67 12.00
CA PHE A 277 19.93 -16.20 11.99
C PHE A 277 20.07 -15.57 13.38
N VAL A 278 20.81 -14.45 13.46
CA VAL A 278 21.07 -13.70 14.70
C VAL A 278 20.37 -12.33 14.64
N PRO A 279 19.53 -11.94 15.64
CA PRO A 279 18.75 -10.71 15.57
C PRO A 279 19.59 -9.42 15.49
N SER A 280 19.26 -8.55 14.53
CA SER A 280 19.93 -7.26 14.25
C SER A 280 19.83 -6.24 15.40
N PRO A 281 20.66 -5.18 15.40
CA PRO A 281 20.49 -4.01 16.27
C PRO A 281 19.05 -3.48 16.35
N CYS A 282 18.30 -3.42 15.24
CA CYS A 282 16.87 -3.09 15.25
C CYS A 282 16.03 -4.01 16.16
N HIS A 283 16.17 -5.34 16.04
CA HIS A 283 15.47 -6.29 16.92
C HIS A 283 15.82 -6.08 18.40
N ARG A 284 17.11 -5.85 18.67
CA ARG A 284 17.64 -5.63 20.03
C ARG A 284 17.23 -4.28 20.62
N PHE A 285 16.96 -3.27 19.78
CA PHE A 285 16.34 -2.01 20.20
C PHE A 285 14.86 -2.20 20.58
N ILE A 286 14.08 -2.97 19.81
CA ILE A 286 12.68 -3.28 20.16
C ILE A 286 12.62 -3.96 21.54
N LYS A 287 13.53 -4.89 21.80
CA LYS A 287 13.68 -5.51 23.13
C LYS A 287 14.06 -4.48 24.21
N LEU A 288 15.01 -3.59 23.94
CA LEU A 288 15.42 -2.54 24.87
C LEU A 288 14.29 -1.55 25.22
N VAL A 289 13.38 -1.25 24.27
CA VAL A 289 12.17 -0.44 24.49
C VAL A 289 11.13 -1.20 25.32
N GLU A 290 11.03 -2.52 25.17
CA GLU A 290 10.22 -3.39 26.03
C GLU A 290 10.75 -3.43 27.47
N ASP A 291 12.06 -3.65 27.65
CA ASP A 291 12.69 -3.75 28.97
C ASP A 291 12.66 -2.42 29.75
N LYS A 292 12.59 -1.28 29.04
CA LYS A 292 12.31 0.05 29.62
C LYS A 292 10.83 0.29 29.94
N SER A 293 9.96 -0.69 29.71
CA SER A 293 8.50 -0.59 29.87
C SER A 293 7.85 0.53 29.04
N GLN A 294 8.39 0.79 27.84
CA GLN A 294 7.88 1.80 26.90
C GLN A 294 7.17 1.19 25.67
N LEU A 295 7.39 -0.10 25.37
CA LEU A 295 6.74 -0.78 24.25
C LEU A 295 5.26 -1.06 24.57
N LEU A 296 4.34 -0.46 23.81
CA LEU A 296 2.93 -0.88 23.78
C LEU A 296 2.79 -2.18 22.99
N ARG A 297 3.32 -2.21 21.76
CA ARG A 297 3.30 -3.39 20.88
C ARG A 297 4.37 -3.30 19.81
N CYS A 298 4.89 -4.45 19.40
CA CYS A 298 5.58 -4.59 18.12
C CYS A 298 4.65 -5.34 17.15
N TYR A 299 4.24 -4.68 16.07
CA TYR A 299 3.54 -5.31 14.94
C TYR A 299 4.57 -5.60 13.85
N THR A 300 4.72 -6.86 13.45
CA THR A 300 5.70 -7.26 12.43
C THR A 300 5.04 -7.90 11.22
N GLN A 301 5.53 -7.51 10.04
CA GLN A 301 5.26 -8.16 8.76
C GLN A 301 6.16 -9.38 8.52
N ASN A 302 7.13 -9.63 9.42
CA ASN A 302 8.13 -10.69 9.26
C ASN A 302 7.63 -12.04 9.79
N VAL A 303 7.94 -13.09 9.02
CA VAL A 303 7.67 -14.49 9.35
C VAL A 303 8.87 -15.21 9.97
N ASP A 304 10.05 -14.57 9.94
CA ASP A 304 11.35 -15.09 10.39
C ASP A 304 11.46 -15.29 11.92
N THR A 305 10.52 -14.74 12.69
CA THR A 305 10.45 -14.81 14.17
C THR A 305 11.65 -14.21 14.92
N LEU A 306 12.48 -13.40 14.27
CA LEU A 306 13.70 -12.85 14.90
C LEU A 306 13.40 -11.91 16.08
N GLU A 307 12.20 -11.35 16.18
CA GLU A 307 11.75 -10.60 17.36
C GLU A 307 11.60 -11.52 18.58
N LYS A 308 11.09 -12.75 18.39
CA LYS A 308 11.03 -13.77 19.46
C LYS A 308 12.43 -14.24 19.86
N ALA A 309 13.33 -14.41 18.91
CA ALA A 309 14.73 -14.76 19.18
C ALA A 309 15.48 -13.63 19.92
N ALA A 310 15.10 -12.36 19.71
CA ALA A 310 15.55 -11.23 20.51
C ALA A 310 14.85 -11.11 21.88
N GLY A 311 13.90 -11.99 22.21
CA GLY A 311 13.19 -12.02 23.49
C GLY A 311 12.04 -11.01 23.63
N VAL A 312 11.53 -10.46 22.52
CA VAL A 312 10.38 -9.53 22.53
C VAL A 312 9.09 -10.30 22.82
N SER A 313 8.39 -9.93 23.89
CA SER A 313 7.15 -10.58 24.35
C SER A 313 5.87 -9.92 23.80
N ARG A 314 5.86 -8.60 23.64
CA ARG A 314 4.68 -7.79 23.22
C ARG A 314 4.52 -7.75 21.69
N LEU A 315 4.71 -8.91 21.06
CA LEU A 315 4.74 -9.11 19.61
C LEU A 315 3.37 -9.51 19.03
N VAL A 316 3.07 -8.98 17.86
CA VAL A 316 2.01 -9.43 16.94
C VAL A 316 2.68 -9.71 15.59
N GLN A 317 2.64 -10.97 15.14
CA GLN A 317 3.11 -11.36 13.81
C GLN A 317 1.92 -11.34 12.86
N CYS A 318 1.80 -10.29 12.06
CA CYS A 318 0.59 -10.00 11.29
C CYS A 318 0.38 -11.02 10.17
N HIS A 319 1.46 -11.46 9.52
CA HIS A 319 1.44 -12.44 8.43
C HIS A 319 1.75 -13.88 8.92
N GLY A 320 1.45 -14.20 10.18
CA GLY A 320 1.74 -15.52 10.74
C GLY A 320 3.24 -15.79 10.95
N SER A 321 3.64 -17.07 11.03
CA SER A 321 5.04 -17.46 11.29
C SER A 321 5.33 -18.94 11.03
N PHE A 322 6.62 -19.30 10.92
CA PHE A 322 7.11 -20.69 10.91
C PHE A 322 6.98 -21.44 12.27
N ALA A 323 6.28 -20.92 13.28
CA ALA A 323 6.18 -21.57 14.60
C ALA A 323 5.38 -22.89 14.56
N THR A 324 4.42 -23.00 13.66
CA THR A 324 3.54 -24.16 13.45
C THR A 324 3.22 -24.32 11.96
N ALA A 325 2.71 -25.48 11.58
CA ALA A 325 2.27 -25.77 10.23
C ALA A 325 1.00 -26.62 10.23
N SER A 326 0.05 -26.34 9.33
CA SER A 326 -1.25 -27.00 9.26
C SER A 326 -1.42 -27.78 7.95
N CYS A 327 -2.06 -28.95 8.01
CA CYS A 327 -2.46 -29.68 6.81
C CYS A 327 -3.60 -28.97 6.08
N LEU A 328 -3.46 -28.75 4.77
CA LEU A 328 -4.52 -28.12 3.95
C LEU A 328 -5.84 -28.91 3.93
N LEU A 329 -5.80 -30.25 4.04
CA LEU A 329 -7.00 -31.10 3.94
C LEU A 329 -7.65 -31.46 5.29
N CYS A 330 -6.85 -31.81 6.31
CA CYS A 330 -7.39 -32.26 7.60
C CYS A 330 -7.22 -31.25 8.74
N HIS A 331 -6.64 -30.07 8.46
CA HIS A 331 -6.38 -28.98 9.41
C HIS A 331 -5.62 -29.39 10.69
N ARG A 332 -4.94 -30.55 10.67
CA ARG A 332 -4.02 -30.93 11.73
C ARG A 332 -2.82 -29.99 11.72
N GLN A 333 -2.69 -29.22 12.80
CA GLN A 333 -1.52 -28.43 13.11
C GLN A 333 -0.41 -29.31 13.73
N VAL A 334 0.85 -29.01 13.40
CA VAL A 334 2.07 -29.58 14.01
C VAL A 334 3.05 -28.44 14.36
N PRO A 335 4.00 -28.66 15.28
CA PRO A 335 5.13 -27.74 15.50
C PRO A 335 5.94 -27.50 14.22
N GLY A 336 6.43 -26.28 14.01
CA GLY A 336 7.19 -25.92 12.80
C GLY A 336 8.54 -26.60 12.65
N CYS A 337 9.07 -27.22 13.71
CA CYS A 337 10.26 -28.08 13.68
C CYS A 337 10.00 -29.43 12.99
N ASP A 338 8.76 -29.94 13.02
CA ASP A 338 8.41 -31.25 12.46
C ASP A 338 8.52 -31.28 10.93
N ILE A 339 8.50 -30.09 10.30
CA ILE A 339 8.70 -29.90 8.85
C ILE A 339 10.07 -29.30 8.48
N GLU A 340 10.95 -29.01 9.46
CA GLU A 340 12.26 -28.37 9.22
C GLU A 340 13.15 -29.23 8.31
N ALA A 341 13.13 -30.56 8.48
CA ALA A 341 13.95 -31.48 7.69
C ALA A 341 13.56 -31.48 6.19
N ASP A 342 12.26 -31.37 5.87
CA ASP A 342 11.79 -31.29 4.48
C ASP A 342 12.02 -29.90 3.89
N LEU A 343 11.79 -28.84 4.67
CA LEU A 343 12.13 -27.45 4.30
C LEU A 343 13.60 -27.31 3.91
N MET A 344 14.52 -27.77 4.77
CA MET A 344 15.98 -27.72 4.51
C MET A 344 16.40 -28.62 3.35
N ALA A 345 15.61 -29.64 3.01
CA ALA A 345 15.81 -30.49 1.84
C ALA A 345 15.11 -29.97 0.56
N GLN A 346 14.48 -28.79 0.61
CA GLN A 346 13.67 -28.19 -0.47
C GLN A 346 12.55 -29.13 -0.98
N LYS A 347 11.91 -29.87 -0.06
CA LYS A 347 10.80 -30.79 -0.34
C LYS A 347 9.49 -30.24 0.18
N VAL A 348 8.40 -30.65 -0.45
CA VAL A 348 7.04 -30.38 0.05
C VAL A 348 6.75 -31.32 1.24
N PRO A 349 6.56 -30.81 2.46
CA PRO A 349 6.23 -31.62 3.62
C PRO A 349 4.80 -32.16 3.52
N LEU A 350 4.62 -33.46 3.78
CA LEU A 350 3.36 -34.16 3.59
C LEU A 350 2.71 -34.54 4.93
N CYS A 351 1.38 -34.44 5.01
CA CYS A 351 0.64 -34.82 6.20
C CYS A 351 0.69 -36.33 6.40
N THR A 352 1.27 -36.77 7.52
CA THR A 352 1.40 -38.19 7.92
C THR A 352 0.07 -38.92 8.12
N VAL A 353 -1.06 -38.20 8.15
CA VAL A 353 -2.41 -38.77 8.26
C VAL A 353 -3.05 -38.98 6.90
N CYS A 354 -3.11 -37.92 6.08
CA CYS A 354 -3.76 -37.97 4.77
C CYS A 354 -2.98 -38.84 3.78
N ASN A 355 -1.65 -38.84 3.88
CA ASN A 355 -0.74 -39.65 3.06
C ASN A 355 -0.35 -40.97 3.75
N ALA A 356 -1.11 -41.41 4.77
CA ALA A 356 -0.86 -42.70 5.41
C ALA A 356 -1.09 -43.85 4.40
N PRO A 357 -0.18 -44.83 4.30
CA PRO A 357 -0.34 -45.94 3.36
C PRO A 357 -1.55 -46.78 3.75
N GLN A 358 -2.59 -46.74 2.92
CA GLN A 358 -3.84 -47.47 3.14
C GLN A 358 -3.57 -48.99 3.24
N PRO A 359 -4.16 -49.72 4.20
CA PRO A 359 -4.07 -51.17 4.27
C PRO A 359 -4.86 -51.80 3.12
N GLY A 360 -4.20 -51.96 1.98
CA GLY A 360 -4.84 -52.35 0.72
C GLY A 360 -5.58 -53.69 0.78
N PRO A 361 -6.72 -53.83 0.08
CA PRO A 361 -7.51 -55.06 0.08
C PRO A 361 -6.70 -56.23 -0.48
N SER A 362 -6.83 -57.40 0.16
CA SER A 362 -6.10 -58.62 -0.19
C SER A 362 -6.29 -58.99 -1.67
N GLY A 363 -5.19 -58.95 -2.44
CA GLY A 363 -5.24 -58.84 -3.89
C GLY A 363 -5.86 -60.03 -4.64
N ASN A 364 -6.74 -59.72 -5.59
CA ASN A 364 -7.23 -60.67 -6.58
C ASN A 364 -6.40 -60.58 -7.87
N LYS A 365 -5.81 -61.70 -8.30
CA LYS A 365 -4.89 -61.76 -9.46
C LYS A 365 -5.64 -61.62 -10.79
N SER A 366 -5.74 -60.40 -11.33
CA SER A 366 -6.22 -60.17 -12.69
C SER A 366 -5.29 -60.85 -13.72
N LYS A 367 -5.86 -61.64 -14.63
CA LYS A 367 -5.09 -62.50 -15.53
C LYS A 367 -4.58 -61.72 -16.74
N LYS A 368 -3.25 -61.72 -16.97
CA LYS A 368 -2.64 -61.28 -18.24
C LYS A 368 -3.28 -62.05 -19.42
N LYS A 369 -4.06 -61.36 -20.25
CA LYS A 369 -4.53 -61.87 -21.55
C LYS A 369 -3.53 -61.44 -22.63
N LYS A 370 -3.22 -62.32 -23.60
CA LYS A 370 -2.14 -62.11 -24.57
C LYS A 370 -2.52 -61.11 -25.66
N LYS A 371 -1.53 -60.37 -26.16
CA LYS A 371 -1.62 -59.58 -27.41
C LYS A 371 -1.89 -60.50 -28.61
N SER A 372 -2.68 -60.03 -29.57
CA SER A 372 -2.72 -60.53 -30.95
C SER A 372 -2.93 -59.36 -31.91
N ALA A 373 -1.97 -59.10 -32.80
CA ALA A 373 -2.02 -57.95 -33.70
C ALA A 373 -2.82 -58.24 -34.98
N LYS A 374 -3.52 -57.21 -35.49
CA LYS A 374 -3.92 -57.07 -36.90
C LYS A 374 -3.90 -55.57 -37.26
N LYS A 375 -3.68 -55.26 -38.54
CA LYS A 375 -3.23 -53.93 -39.01
C LYS A 375 -3.98 -53.52 -40.28
N ALA A 376 -4.95 -52.60 -40.14
CA ALA A 376 -5.64 -51.85 -41.21
C ALA A 376 -6.68 -50.91 -40.56
N LYS A 377 -7.10 -49.78 -41.14
CA LYS A 377 -6.49 -48.89 -42.17
C LYS A 377 -7.31 -47.57 -42.21
N GLY A 378 -6.87 -46.57 -41.46
CA GLY A 378 -7.14 -45.14 -41.67
C GLY A 378 -8.58 -44.64 -41.80
N VAL A 379 -9.05 -43.94 -40.76
CA VAL A 379 -9.91 -42.74 -40.82
C VAL A 379 -9.27 -41.71 -39.86
N TRP A 380 -9.44 -40.42 -40.11
CA TRP A 380 -9.19 -39.38 -39.08
C TRP A 380 -10.47 -39.22 -38.28
N ASP A 381 -10.40 -39.43 -36.97
CA ASP A 381 -11.37 -38.86 -36.03
C ASP A 381 -10.60 -38.35 -34.81
N SER A 382 -11.17 -37.36 -34.12
CA SER A 382 -10.44 -36.46 -33.22
C SER A 382 -10.91 -36.60 -31.77
N ASP A 383 -10.99 -37.84 -31.28
CA ASP A 383 -11.45 -38.15 -29.92
C ASP A 383 -10.37 -37.79 -28.89
N GLU A 384 -10.58 -36.63 -28.25
CA GLU A 384 -10.33 -36.30 -26.85
C GLU A 384 -9.57 -37.39 -26.04
N GLU A 385 -8.26 -37.21 -25.84
CA GLU A 385 -7.59 -37.82 -24.69
C GLU A 385 -7.95 -36.98 -23.44
N ASP A 386 -8.87 -37.50 -22.62
CA ASP A 386 -9.14 -36.99 -21.26
C ASP A 386 -7.81 -36.93 -20.46
N GLU A 387 -7.16 -35.77 -20.41
CA GLU A 387 -6.18 -35.48 -19.36
C GLU A 387 -6.93 -35.38 -18.04
N SER A 388 -7.01 -36.50 -17.34
CA SER A 388 -7.63 -36.56 -16.02
C SER A 388 -6.88 -35.62 -15.05
N ASP A 389 -7.60 -34.63 -14.51
CA ASP A 389 -7.18 -33.73 -13.42
C ASP A 389 -6.95 -34.47 -12.08
N ASP A 390 -6.12 -35.52 -12.09
CA ASP A 390 -5.62 -36.17 -10.89
C ASP A 390 -4.51 -35.27 -10.32
N PRO A 391 -4.68 -34.67 -9.14
CA PRO A 391 -3.83 -33.56 -8.69
C PRO A 391 -2.36 -33.99 -8.58
N SER A 392 -1.48 -33.17 -9.18
CA SER A 392 -0.03 -33.38 -9.29
C SER A 392 0.69 -33.63 -7.95
N TYR A 393 0.04 -33.35 -6.82
CA TYR A 393 0.55 -33.54 -5.47
C TYR A 393 -0.36 -34.45 -4.64
N PRO A 394 0.22 -35.36 -3.81
CA PRO A 394 -0.55 -36.33 -3.05
C PRO A 394 -1.38 -35.66 -1.93
N PRO A 395 -2.51 -36.27 -1.52
CA PRO A 395 -3.53 -35.60 -0.73
C PRO A 395 -3.04 -35.19 0.66
N GLY A 396 -2.94 -33.89 0.89
CA GLY A 396 -2.68 -33.31 2.21
C GLY A 396 -1.25 -32.83 2.38
N ILE A 397 -0.91 -31.74 1.70
CA ILE A 397 0.29 -30.93 1.93
C ILE A 397 0.20 -30.28 3.32
N MET A 398 1.34 -30.18 4.01
CA MET A 398 1.50 -29.29 5.17
C MET A 398 1.88 -27.89 4.67
N LYS A 399 1.34 -26.84 5.29
CA LYS A 399 1.66 -25.43 5.02
C LYS A 399 2.05 -24.75 6.34
N PRO A 400 3.18 -24.01 6.44
CA PRO A 400 3.45 -23.16 7.59
C PRO A 400 2.30 -22.21 7.88
N ASP A 401 2.05 -21.90 9.16
CA ASP A 401 0.98 -20.98 9.56
C ASP A 401 1.38 -19.51 9.36
N ILE A 402 1.76 -19.22 8.11
CA ILE A 402 2.02 -17.92 7.49
C ILE A 402 0.77 -17.54 6.70
N THR A 403 0.31 -16.30 6.82
CA THR A 403 -0.82 -15.77 6.06
C THR A 403 -0.42 -15.52 4.62
N PHE A 404 -1.08 -16.20 3.68
CA PHE A 404 -0.92 -16.03 2.24
C PHE A 404 -1.94 -15.01 1.71
N PHE A 405 -1.70 -14.44 0.52
CA PHE A 405 -2.71 -13.67 -0.19
C PHE A 405 -3.94 -14.57 -0.43
N GLY A 406 -5.14 -14.01 -0.23
CA GLY A 406 -6.41 -14.76 -0.20
C GLY A 406 -6.75 -15.44 1.14
N GLU A 407 -5.84 -15.51 2.12
CA GLU A 407 -6.17 -15.95 3.48
C GLU A 407 -6.54 -14.78 4.40
N LYS A 408 -7.50 -15.00 5.30
CA LYS A 408 -7.84 -14.03 6.35
C LYS A 408 -6.75 -13.99 7.42
N LEU A 409 -6.40 -12.80 7.89
CA LEU A 409 -5.58 -12.65 9.10
C LEU A 409 -6.36 -13.13 10.33
N ALA A 410 -5.62 -13.53 11.37
CA ALA A 410 -6.21 -13.93 12.65
C ALA A 410 -6.85 -12.73 13.38
N ASP A 411 -8.09 -12.89 13.84
CA ASP A 411 -8.95 -11.87 14.48
C ASP A 411 -8.22 -11.04 15.57
N ARG A 412 -7.31 -11.71 16.30
CA ARG A 412 -6.42 -11.13 17.32
C ARG A 412 -5.68 -9.88 16.84
N PHE A 413 -5.40 -9.73 15.55
CA PHE A 413 -4.79 -8.50 14.99
C PHE A 413 -5.72 -7.29 15.17
N GLY A 414 -6.98 -7.40 14.76
CA GLY A 414 -7.98 -6.32 14.83
C GLY A 414 -8.38 -5.99 16.27
N ASP A 415 -8.51 -7.01 17.13
CA ASP A 415 -8.79 -6.84 18.56
C ASP A 415 -7.69 -6.03 19.26
N LEU A 416 -6.42 -6.38 19.02
CA LEU A 416 -5.28 -5.70 19.63
C LEU A 416 -5.08 -4.30 19.05
N LEU A 417 -5.27 -4.10 17.74
CA LEU A 417 -5.19 -2.78 17.12
C LEU A 417 -6.26 -1.82 17.66
N SER A 418 -7.48 -2.33 17.88
CA SER A 418 -8.59 -1.58 18.48
C SER A 418 -8.33 -1.17 19.93
N GLN A 419 -7.61 -1.99 20.70
CA GLN A 419 -7.15 -1.65 22.05
C GLN A 419 -6.00 -0.64 21.98
N ASP A 420 -4.94 -0.95 21.23
CA ASP A 420 -3.71 -0.16 21.15
C ASP A 420 -3.94 1.26 20.60
N ARG A 421 -4.92 1.47 19.70
CA ARG A 421 -5.36 2.81 19.23
C ARG A 421 -5.62 3.78 20.38
N ASN A 422 -6.14 3.29 21.51
CA ASN A 422 -6.56 4.11 22.64
C ASN A 422 -5.44 4.31 23.69
N GLU A 423 -4.32 3.60 23.57
CA GLU A 423 -3.18 3.72 24.50
C GLU A 423 -1.93 4.36 23.86
N VAL A 424 -1.74 4.25 22.54
CA VAL A 424 -0.50 4.66 21.86
C VAL A 424 -0.16 6.15 22.05
N ASP A 425 1.12 6.45 22.27
CA ASP A 425 1.64 7.83 22.38
C ASP A 425 2.77 8.16 21.38
N LEU A 426 3.28 7.16 20.64
CA LEU A 426 4.27 7.33 19.57
C LEU A 426 4.22 6.13 18.61
N LEU A 427 4.26 6.39 17.30
CA LEU A 427 4.47 5.39 16.25
C LEU A 427 5.91 5.43 15.72
N LEU A 428 6.59 4.28 15.73
CA LEU A 428 7.86 4.06 15.02
C LEU A 428 7.65 3.07 13.87
N VAL A 429 7.83 3.51 12.62
CA VAL A 429 7.82 2.66 11.43
C VAL A 429 9.26 2.34 11.04
N VAL A 430 9.65 1.06 11.01
CA VAL A 430 11.04 0.63 10.82
C VAL A 430 11.17 -0.45 9.74
N GLY A 431 11.94 -0.17 8.70
CA GLY A 431 12.36 -1.17 7.70
C GLY A 431 11.23 -1.77 6.85
N THR A 432 10.14 -1.03 6.61
CA THR A 432 9.01 -1.48 5.78
C THR A 432 8.71 -0.50 4.65
N SER A 433 8.04 -1.00 3.60
CA SER A 433 7.52 -0.22 2.47
C SER A 433 6.03 0.11 2.58
N LEU A 434 5.32 -0.46 3.58
CA LEU A 434 3.88 -0.29 3.81
C LEU A 434 2.98 -0.41 2.57
N LYS A 435 3.29 -1.37 1.67
CA LYS A 435 2.42 -1.77 0.54
C LYS A 435 1.81 -3.17 0.72
N VAL A 436 1.36 -3.50 1.92
CA VAL A 436 0.65 -4.76 2.22
C VAL A 436 -0.31 -4.47 3.36
N SER A 437 -1.60 -4.46 3.04
CA SER A 437 -2.73 -4.38 3.97
C SER A 437 -2.93 -5.73 4.68
N PRO A 438 -3.52 -5.77 5.89
CA PRO A 438 -4.04 -4.63 6.67
C PRO A 438 -2.97 -3.91 7.52
N VAL A 439 -1.68 -4.21 7.28
CA VAL A 439 -0.58 -3.73 8.11
C VAL A 439 -0.12 -2.31 7.71
N ALA A 440 -0.32 -1.91 6.45
CA ALA A 440 -0.23 -0.51 6.04
C ALA A 440 -1.30 0.36 6.74
N ASP A 441 -2.51 -0.18 6.83
CA ASP A 441 -3.74 0.48 7.25
C ASP A 441 -3.74 0.84 8.74
N ILE A 442 -2.82 0.24 9.53
CA ILE A 442 -2.56 0.60 10.94
C ILE A 442 -2.44 2.11 11.11
N LEU A 443 -1.84 2.84 10.15
CA LEU A 443 -1.69 4.28 10.23
C LEU A 443 -3.03 5.02 10.18
N CYS A 444 -3.98 4.59 9.34
CA CYS A 444 -5.37 5.08 9.31
C CYS A 444 -6.13 4.69 10.60
N HIS A 445 -5.75 3.57 11.21
CA HIS A 445 -6.28 3.11 12.50
C HIS A 445 -5.71 3.84 13.74
N LEU A 446 -4.78 4.78 13.64
CA LEU A 446 -4.33 5.60 14.79
C LEU A 446 -4.99 7.00 14.84
N PRO A 447 -4.98 7.70 15.99
CA PRO A 447 -5.32 9.12 16.05
C PRO A 447 -4.27 9.97 15.32
N HIS A 448 -4.69 10.96 14.54
CA HIS A 448 -3.76 11.76 13.73
C HIS A 448 -2.82 12.62 14.60
N SER A 449 -3.27 13.01 15.80
CA SER A 449 -2.49 13.69 16.83
C SER A 449 -1.27 12.91 17.34
N ILE A 450 -1.18 11.59 17.12
CA ILE A 450 -0.04 10.77 17.56
C ILE A 450 1.20 11.06 16.70
N PRO A 451 2.36 11.33 17.30
CA PRO A 451 3.62 11.49 16.58
C PRO A 451 4.03 10.23 15.80
N GLN A 452 4.54 10.43 14.58
CA GLN A 452 4.98 9.36 13.69
C GLN A 452 6.44 9.57 13.24
N ILE A 453 7.29 8.55 13.41
CA ILE A 453 8.69 8.56 12.97
C ILE A 453 8.92 7.41 11.98
N LEU A 454 9.53 7.70 10.83
CA LEU A 454 9.93 6.72 9.83
C LEU A 454 11.44 6.48 9.86
N ILE A 455 11.85 5.22 9.94
CA ILE A 455 13.23 4.74 9.78
C ILE A 455 13.23 3.73 8.63
N ASN A 456 13.71 4.10 7.44
CA ASN A 456 13.73 3.18 6.30
C ASN A 456 14.86 3.50 5.31
N LYS A 457 15.20 2.57 4.42
CA LYS A 457 16.21 2.81 3.37
C LYS A 457 15.72 3.78 2.30
N THR A 458 14.43 3.72 1.98
CA THR A 458 13.74 4.46 0.91
C THR A 458 12.55 5.28 1.44
N PRO A 459 12.15 6.38 0.79
CA PRO A 459 10.98 7.14 1.19
C PRO A 459 9.67 6.42 0.83
N ILE A 460 8.72 6.41 1.77
CA ILE A 460 7.34 5.96 1.55
C ILE A 460 6.52 7.17 1.10
N ARG A 461 5.75 7.06 0.00
CA ARG A 461 5.13 8.20 -0.68
C ARG A 461 3.67 8.47 -0.30
N HIS A 462 2.96 7.47 0.20
CA HIS A 462 1.54 7.50 0.54
C HIS A 462 1.26 7.78 2.03
N ILE A 463 2.28 8.19 2.78
CA ILE A 463 2.18 8.52 4.22
C ILE A 463 2.89 9.85 4.51
N ASN A 464 2.56 10.48 5.64
CA ASN A 464 3.10 11.78 6.03
C ASN A 464 3.63 11.74 7.48
N PRO A 465 4.81 11.13 7.72
CA PRO A 465 5.43 11.04 9.04
C PRO A 465 5.96 12.40 9.49
N ASP A 466 6.10 12.60 10.79
CA ASP A 466 6.55 13.87 11.33
C ASP A 466 8.06 14.05 11.23
N ILE A 467 8.82 12.94 11.31
CA ILE A 467 10.28 12.90 11.20
C ILE A 467 10.66 11.69 10.33
N ILE A 468 11.55 11.88 9.36
CA ILE A 468 11.98 10.83 8.43
C ILE A 468 13.51 10.66 8.49
N PHE A 469 13.94 9.44 8.83
CA PHE A 469 15.33 8.98 8.77
C PHE A 469 15.49 8.02 7.59
N LEU A 470 16.25 8.43 6.57
CA LEU A 470 16.57 7.60 5.41
C LEU A 470 17.98 7.01 5.54
N GLY A 471 18.15 5.71 5.36
CA GLY A 471 19.45 5.03 5.39
C GLY A 471 19.38 3.59 5.93
N ASN A 472 20.52 3.04 6.33
CA ASN A 472 20.56 1.76 7.03
C ASN A 472 19.88 1.88 8.42
N ALA A 473 18.89 1.02 8.69
CA ALA A 473 18.10 1.08 9.92
C ALA A 473 18.94 0.80 11.19
N ASP A 474 19.93 -0.09 11.14
CA ASP A 474 20.80 -0.39 12.29
C ASP A 474 21.74 0.77 12.62
N ASP A 475 22.27 1.48 11.61
CA ASP A 475 23.08 2.69 11.80
C ASP A 475 22.25 3.81 12.45
N ILE A 476 21.01 4.01 11.98
CA ILE A 476 20.05 4.98 12.52
C ILE A 476 19.70 4.65 13.97
N ILE A 477 19.33 3.39 14.25
CA ILE A 477 19.01 2.93 15.60
C ILE A 477 20.21 3.06 16.54
N THR A 478 21.42 2.74 16.09
CA THR A 478 22.66 2.89 16.89
C THR A 478 22.92 4.36 17.22
N HIS A 479 22.76 5.27 16.26
CA HIS A 479 22.89 6.72 16.48
C HIS A 479 21.83 7.27 17.46
N LEU A 480 20.56 6.83 17.33
CA LEU A 480 19.50 7.21 18.26
C LEU A 480 19.77 6.68 19.67
N CYS A 481 20.25 5.44 19.81
CA CYS A 481 20.65 4.88 21.10
C CYS A 481 21.78 5.69 21.75
N ALA A 482 22.80 6.07 20.99
CA ALA A 482 23.89 6.92 21.48
C ALA A 482 23.38 8.28 21.99
N LYS A 483 22.48 8.96 21.25
CA LYS A 483 21.85 10.22 21.69
C LYS A 483 20.86 10.05 22.85
N LEU A 484 20.28 8.87 23.03
CA LEU A 484 19.42 8.54 24.17
C LEU A 484 20.22 8.22 25.45
N GLY A 485 21.52 7.90 25.33
CA GLY A 485 22.33 7.36 26.41
C GLY A 485 21.98 5.90 26.71
N TRP A 486 21.64 5.13 25.67
CA TRP A 486 21.16 3.75 25.76
C TRP A 486 22.15 2.78 25.13
N GLU A 487 22.48 1.71 25.84
CA GLU A 487 23.29 0.61 25.32
C GLU A 487 22.40 -0.50 24.76
N LEU A 488 22.69 -0.98 23.56
CA LEU A 488 21.99 -2.11 22.96
C LEU A 488 22.45 -3.43 23.61
N PRO A 489 21.53 -4.35 23.96
CA PRO A 489 21.93 -5.64 24.51
C PRO A 489 22.74 -6.45 23.49
N SER A 490 23.62 -7.32 23.99
CA SER A 490 24.37 -8.27 23.17
C SER A 490 23.42 -9.23 22.44
N PRO A 491 23.77 -9.73 21.25
CA PRO A 491 22.96 -10.74 20.57
C PRO A 491 22.86 -12.02 21.40
N ALA A 492 21.64 -12.52 21.57
CA ALA A 492 21.41 -13.86 22.10
C ALA A 492 21.91 -14.89 21.08
N LEU A 493 22.89 -15.72 21.48
CA LEU A 493 23.38 -16.81 20.64
C LEU A 493 22.46 -18.04 20.78
N PRO A 494 22.17 -18.78 19.68
CA PRO A 494 21.35 -19.99 19.76
C PRO A 494 21.99 -21.07 20.66
N PRO A 495 21.19 -21.78 21.47
CA PRO A 495 21.70 -22.84 22.34
C PRO A 495 22.22 -24.02 21.52
N GLY A 496 23.55 -24.16 21.46
CA GLY A 496 24.23 -25.21 20.68
C GLY A 496 25.42 -24.70 19.88
N VAL A 497 25.49 -23.40 19.59
CA VAL A 497 26.65 -22.78 18.94
C VAL A 497 27.79 -22.65 19.94
N ALA A 498 28.61 -23.70 20.06
CA ALA A 498 29.89 -23.62 20.74
C ALA A 498 30.79 -22.57 20.09
N SER A 499 31.63 -21.90 20.88
CA SER A 499 32.54 -20.84 20.41
C SER A 499 33.74 -21.39 19.62
N SER A 500 33.49 -22.06 18.49
CA SER A 500 34.50 -22.28 17.47
C SER A 500 34.87 -20.96 16.82
N GLU A 501 36.17 -20.66 16.67
CA GLU A 501 36.66 -19.43 16.05
C GLU A 501 36.36 -19.41 14.54
N SER A 502 35.14 -19.00 14.18
CA SER A 502 34.74 -18.73 12.80
C SER A 502 35.64 -17.65 12.21
N ARG A 503 36.30 -17.93 11.09
CA ARG A 503 37.38 -17.11 10.51
C ARG A 503 36.95 -15.64 10.37
N ASP A 504 37.71 -14.78 11.07
CA ASP A 504 37.36 -13.38 11.37
C ASP A 504 37.53 -12.44 10.17
N ASN A 505 36.67 -12.60 9.15
CA ASN A 505 36.52 -11.61 8.07
C ASN A 505 35.75 -10.36 8.53
N THR A 506 35.09 -10.42 9.69
CA THR A 506 34.67 -9.27 10.50
C THR A 506 35.90 -8.54 11.05
N ARG A 507 36.60 -7.81 10.18
CA ARG A 507 37.79 -7.01 10.50
C ARG A 507 37.54 -6.17 11.77
N LYS A 508 38.03 -6.66 12.92
CA LYS A 508 37.78 -6.08 14.24
C LYS A 508 38.15 -4.59 14.24
N ARG A 509 37.13 -3.73 14.14
CA ARG A 509 37.29 -2.29 14.37
C ARG A 509 37.74 -2.10 15.82
N PRO A 510 38.89 -1.45 16.08
CA PRO A 510 39.29 -1.14 17.45
C PRO A 510 38.19 -0.33 18.14
N ALA A 511 38.06 -0.43 19.46
CA ALA A 511 37.02 0.31 20.19
C ALA A 511 37.11 1.84 20.04
N ALA A 512 38.27 2.36 19.62
CA ALA A 512 38.47 3.77 19.26
C ALA A 512 37.72 4.21 17.98
N ASP A 513 37.38 3.29 17.08
CA ASP A 513 36.78 3.57 15.77
C ASP A 513 35.24 3.77 15.82
N LEU A 514 34.61 3.57 17.00
CA LEU A 514 33.16 3.80 17.17
C LEU A 514 32.77 5.29 17.17
N HIS A 515 33.73 6.21 17.32
CA HIS A 515 33.48 7.65 17.39
C HIS A 515 33.35 8.36 16.02
N ALA A 516 33.28 7.60 14.92
CA ALA A 516 33.08 8.13 13.56
C ALA A 516 31.91 7.42 12.85
N LEU A 517 30.70 7.53 13.42
CA LEU A 517 29.48 7.49 12.63
C LEU A 517 29.40 8.83 11.86
N ASP A 518 29.28 8.76 10.53
CA ASP A 518 29.14 9.95 9.68
C ASP A 518 27.90 10.77 10.15
N GLU A 519 28.06 12.08 10.39
CA GLU A 519 26.94 12.89 10.90
C GLU A 519 25.78 12.94 9.88
N PRO A 520 24.52 12.71 10.32
CA PRO A 520 23.39 12.61 9.41
C PRO A 520 23.03 13.95 8.76
N ARG A 521 23.00 13.98 7.43
CA ARG A 521 22.72 15.19 6.65
C ARG A 521 21.23 15.52 6.66
N ARG A 522 20.85 16.65 7.27
CA ARG A 522 19.50 17.21 7.13
C ARG A 522 19.25 17.71 5.71
N VAL A 523 18.07 17.44 5.17
CA VAL A 523 17.66 17.89 3.82
C VAL A 523 17.11 19.33 3.92
N GLY A 524 18.01 20.31 3.93
CA GLY A 524 17.66 21.72 4.15
C GLY A 524 16.96 21.94 5.50
N GLU A 525 15.91 22.77 5.51
CA GLU A 525 15.09 23.00 6.71
C GLU A 525 13.91 22.01 6.87
N SER A 526 13.97 20.84 6.22
CA SER A 526 12.90 19.85 6.31
C SER A 526 12.98 18.99 7.60
N HIS A 527 12.09 18.00 7.68
CA HIS A 527 12.05 16.95 8.69
C HIS A 527 12.78 15.66 8.23
N ILE A 528 13.47 15.71 7.09
CA ILE A 528 14.13 14.56 6.46
C ILE A 528 15.62 14.62 6.76
N TRP A 529 16.17 13.48 7.19
CA TRP A 529 17.55 13.29 7.63
C TRP A 529 18.13 12.07 6.92
N LEU A 530 19.31 12.24 6.32
CA LEU A 530 19.97 11.21 5.52
C LEU A 530 21.17 10.64 6.26
N PHE A 531 21.14 9.32 6.44
CA PHE A 531 22.24 8.50 6.92
C PHE A 531 22.93 7.80 5.74
N LYS A 532 23.98 7.05 6.04
CA LYS A 532 24.72 6.26 5.05
C LYS A 532 23.80 5.23 4.38
N GLY A 533 23.90 5.09 3.06
CA GLY A 533 23.08 4.17 2.28
C GLY A 533 21.63 4.59 2.05
N ALA A 534 21.28 5.87 2.25
CA ALA A 534 19.96 6.41 1.95
C ALA A 534 19.63 6.36 0.44
N GLU A 535 18.52 5.71 0.07
CA GLU A 535 18.07 5.55 -1.31
C GLU A 535 16.85 6.45 -1.59
N GLY A 536 17.08 7.77 -1.57
CA GLY A 536 16.04 8.78 -1.77
C GLY A 536 15.52 8.92 -3.20
N GLY A 537 16.35 8.58 -4.20
CA GLY A 537 16.03 8.68 -5.63
C GLY A 537 15.52 10.05 -6.08
N ASP A 538 14.75 10.07 -7.18
CA ASP A 538 14.13 11.27 -7.77
C ASP A 538 13.23 12.03 -6.79
N TRP A 539 12.67 11.34 -5.79
CA TRP A 539 11.80 11.94 -4.78
C TRP A 539 12.61 12.90 -3.89
N LEU A 540 13.80 12.49 -3.48
CA LEU A 540 14.71 13.34 -2.71
C LEU A 540 15.20 14.52 -3.55
N GLN A 541 15.56 14.27 -4.81
CA GLN A 541 15.99 15.33 -5.75
C GLN A 541 14.90 16.40 -5.90
N LYS A 542 13.65 16.00 -6.19
CA LYS A 542 12.50 16.93 -6.32
C LYS A 542 12.22 17.72 -5.03
N ILE A 543 12.51 17.15 -3.86
CA ILE A 543 12.39 17.87 -2.58
C ILE A 543 13.54 18.85 -2.37
N GLU A 544 14.78 18.47 -2.69
CA GLU A 544 15.95 19.36 -2.62
C GLU A 544 15.83 20.51 -3.63
N GLU A 545 15.34 20.24 -4.84
CA GLU A 545 14.95 21.25 -5.84
C GLU A 545 13.84 22.16 -5.33
N ARG A 546 12.75 21.62 -4.75
CA ARG A 546 11.64 22.44 -4.22
C ARG A 546 12.12 23.36 -3.10
N ILE A 547 12.94 22.87 -2.17
CA ILE A 547 13.49 23.65 -1.06
C ILE A 547 14.48 24.70 -1.58
N SER A 548 15.34 24.34 -2.53
CA SER A 548 16.32 25.26 -3.13
C SER A 548 15.65 26.33 -4.00
N GLY A 549 14.59 25.97 -4.73
CA GLY A 549 13.76 26.89 -5.51
C GLY A 549 12.97 27.85 -4.63
N HIS A 550 12.47 27.40 -3.47
CA HIS A 550 11.90 28.31 -2.47
C HIS A 550 12.98 29.24 -1.90
N ARG A 551 14.19 28.75 -1.59
CA ARG A 551 15.32 29.61 -1.17
C ARG A 551 15.71 30.61 -2.28
N ALA A 552 15.71 30.23 -3.55
CA ALA A 552 16.00 31.11 -4.68
C ALA A 552 14.89 32.17 -4.90
N SER A 553 13.62 31.78 -4.77
CA SER A 553 12.47 32.68 -4.82
C SER A 553 12.52 33.70 -3.66
N PHE A 554 12.75 33.25 -2.42
CA PHE A 554 12.93 34.13 -1.27
C PHE A 554 14.20 35.00 -1.38
N ALA A 555 15.32 34.47 -1.89
CA ALA A 555 16.53 35.26 -2.10
C ALA A 555 16.34 36.35 -3.16
N ASN A 556 15.66 36.04 -4.27
CA ASN A 556 15.27 37.04 -5.25
C ASN A 556 14.31 38.07 -4.64
N ALA A 557 13.29 37.65 -3.89
CA ALA A 557 12.38 38.58 -3.20
C ALA A 557 13.11 39.49 -2.20
N HIS A 558 14.07 38.95 -1.43
CA HIS A 558 14.89 39.74 -0.51
C HIS A 558 15.86 40.68 -1.25
N SER A 559 16.44 40.23 -2.37
CA SER A 559 17.27 41.07 -3.24
C SER A 559 16.45 42.20 -3.87
N THR A 560 15.22 41.93 -4.31
CA THR A 560 14.30 42.95 -4.85
C THR A 560 13.87 43.95 -3.79
N LEU A 561 13.57 43.49 -2.56
CA LEU A 561 13.25 44.37 -1.43
C LEU A 561 14.44 45.23 -1.00
N ILE A 562 15.67 44.70 -1.02
CA ILE A 562 16.87 45.48 -0.71
C ILE A 562 17.18 46.49 -1.84
N SER A 563 16.96 46.14 -3.11
CA SER A 563 17.08 47.11 -4.22
C SER A 563 15.99 48.20 -4.20
N PHE A 564 14.83 47.95 -3.59
CA PHE A 564 13.74 48.94 -3.47
C PHE A 564 13.94 49.94 -2.32
N PHE A 565 14.86 49.70 -1.39
CA PHE A 565 15.08 50.56 -0.21
C PHE A 565 16.32 51.46 -0.29
N PHE A 566 17.03 51.47 -1.42
CA PHE A 566 18.29 52.22 -1.59
C PHE A 566 18.39 53.02 -2.90
N SER A 567 17.26 53.34 -3.53
CA SER A 567 17.24 54.08 -4.80
C SER A 567 16.54 55.44 -4.78
N ASP A 568 15.91 55.84 -3.66
CA ASP A 568 15.29 57.16 -3.47
C ASP A 568 15.91 57.89 -2.26
N SER A 569 16.97 58.65 -2.53
CA SER A 569 17.42 59.75 -1.66
C SER A 569 17.93 60.87 -2.56
N GLU A 570 17.08 61.86 -2.84
CA GLU A 570 17.34 62.91 -3.82
C GLU A 570 18.55 63.79 -3.47
N SER A 571 19.20 64.31 -4.50
CA SER A 571 20.33 65.23 -4.39
C SER A 571 19.88 66.67 -4.19
N GLU A 572 20.01 67.22 -2.97
CA GLU A 572 20.04 68.67 -2.78
C GLU A 572 21.46 69.25 -3.00
N PRO A 573 21.58 70.47 -3.54
CA PRO A 573 22.88 71.03 -3.96
C PRO A 573 23.68 71.67 -2.81
N GLU A 574 25.01 71.51 -2.85
CA GLU A 574 25.92 72.10 -1.86
C GLU A 574 25.85 73.64 -1.79
N GLN A 575 25.58 74.19 -0.60
CA GLN A 575 25.90 75.59 -0.29
C GLN A 575 27.19 75.68 0.52
N SER A 576 28.20 76.33 -0.05
CA SER A 576 29.54 76.45 0.54
C SER A 576 29.59 77.23 1.88
N PRO A 577 30.23 76.69 2.93
CA PRO A 577 30.48 77.45 4.15
C PRO A 577 31.67 78.40 3.98
N LYS A 578 31.48 79.68 4.33
CA LYS A 578 32.57 80.67 4.36
C LYS A 578 33.53 80.40 5.52
N LYS A 579 34.83 80.54 5.27
CA LYS A 579 35.84 80.60 6.34
C LYS A 579 35.62 81.85 7.20
N GLN A 580 35.39 81.68 8.50
CA GLN A 580 35.72 82.68 9.50
C GLN A 580 36.77 82.10 10.44
N LYS A 581 37.88 82.84 10.60
CA LYS A 581 38.68 82.77 11.82
C LYS A 581 37.91 83.52 12.91
N LEU A 582 38.04 83.09 14.16
CA LEU A 582 38.46 84.00 15.22
C LEU A 582 39.29 83.20 16.26
N GLU A 583 40.34 83.86 16.73
CA GLU A 583 41.12 83.68 17.97
C GLU A 583 41.20 82.27 18.60
#